data_AF-A0A2Z2IYY9-F1
#
_entry.id   AF-A0A2Z2IYY9-F1
#
_cell.length_a   1.000
_cell.length_b   1.000
_cell.length_c   1.000
_cell.angle_alpha   90.00
_cell.angle_beta   90.00
_cell.angle_gamma   90.00
#
_symmetry.space_group_name_H-M   'P 1'
#
loop_
_entity.id
_entity.type
_entity.pdbx_description
1 polymer ?
#
loop_
_entity_poly.entity_id
_entity_poly.type
_entity_poly.pdbx_seq_one_letter_code
_entity_poly.pdbx_strand_id
1 'polypeptide(L)' 'MRRVLLWDTALGFVGFFAFLAIAQALLNLFQPEPAIWPGILAAVLCGIEYLLWRAKRKDLR' A
#
# COMPACT_ATOMS: atom_id res chain seq x y z
N MET A 1 -24.26 -1.68 0.21
CA MET A 1 -23.58 -1.97 -1.09
C MET A 1 -22.60 -0.87 -1.52
N ARG A 2 -23.01 0.38 -1.81
CA ARG A 2 -22.10 1.45 -2.29
C ARG A 2 -20.87 1.68 -1.41
N ARG A 3 -21.05 1.71 -0.09
CA ARG A 3 -19.97 1.94 0.88
C ARG A 3 -18.92 0.82 0.93
N VAL A 4 -19.36 -0.42 0.75
CA VAL A 4 -18.46 -1.59 0.66
C VAL A 4 -17.61 -1.48 -0.59
N LEU A 5 -18.23 -1.13 -1.72
CA LEU A 5 -17.53 -0.92 -3.00
C LEU A 5 -16.47 0.19 -2.89
N LEU A 6 -16.79 1.31 -2.23
CA LEU A 6 -15.82 2.40 -2.02
C LEU A 6 -14.59 1.93 -1.22
N TRP A 7 -14.81 1.15 -0.16
CA TRP A 7 -13.72 0.58 0.63
C TRP A 7 -12.90 -0.44 -0.16
N ASP A 8 -13.54 -1.28 -0.98
CA ASP A 8 -12.86 -2.25 -1.84
C ASP A 8 -12.01 -1.56 -2.91
N THR A 9 -12.54 -0.50 -3.53
CA THR A 9 -11.79 0.31 -4.50
C THR A 9 -10.59 1.00 -3.83
N ALA A 10 -10.78 1.59 -2.64
CA ALA A 10 -9.69 2.25 -1.92
C ALA A 10 -8.58 1.27 -1.52
N LEU A 11 -8.95 0.10 -0.98
CA LEU A 11 -7.99 -0.95 -0.64
C LEU A 11 -7.29 -1.51 -1.89
N GLY A 12 -8.03 -1.80 -2.96
CA GLY A 12 -7.44 -2.29 -4.21
C GLY A 12 -6.47 -1.30 -4.84
N PHE A 13 -6.83 -0.02 -4.86
CA PHE A 13 -5.96 1.04 -5.36
C PHE A 13 -4.67 1.16 -4.53
N VAL A 14 -4.79 1.32 -3.21
CA VAL A 14 -3.60 1.47 -2.34
C VAL A 14 -2.75 0.20 -2.35
N GLY A 15 -3.36 -0.98 -2.28
CA GLY A 15 -2.64 -2.25 -2.31
C GLY A 15 -1.88 -2.48 -3.61
N PHE A 16 -2.44 -2.07 -4.76
CA PHE A 16 -1.73 -2.13 -6.04
C PHE A 16 -0.46 -1.27 -6.04
N PHE A 17 -0.56 -0.01 -5.59
CA PHE A 17 0.62 0.87 -5.50
C PHE A 17 1.60 0.43 -4.41
N ALA A 18 1.12 -0.11 -3.29
CA ALA A 18 1.98 -0.70 -2.25
C ALA A 18 2.80 -1.86 -2.84
N PHE A 19 2.16 -2.75 -3.61
CA PHE A 19 2.83 -3.84 -4.30
C PHE A 19 3.89 -3.34 -5.28
N LEU A 20 3.57 -2.35 -6.12
CA LEU A 20 4.55 -1.77 -7.04
C LEU A 20 5.71 -1.11 -6.30
N ALA A 21 5.45 -0.40 -5.20
CA ALA A 21 6.49 0.22 -4.39
C ALA A 21 7.40 -0.83 -3.73
N ILE A 22 6.85 -1.94 -3.24
CA ILE A 22 7.63 -3.06 -2.73
C ILE A 22 8.51 -3.64 -3.85
N ALA A 23 7.93 -3.93 -5.02
CA ALA A 23 8.70 -4.44 -6.16
C ALA A 23 9.82 -3.48 -6.56
N GLN A 24 9.54 -2.17 -6.61
CA GLN A 24 10.53 -1.14 -6.93
C GLN A 24 11.62 -1.03 -5.85
N ALA A 25 11.28 -1.17 -4.58
CA ALA A 25 12.25 -1.21 -3.48
C ALA A 25 13.15 -2.45 -3.56
N LEU A 26 12.59 -3.61 -3.90
CA LEU A 26 13.34 -4.84 -4.11
C LEU A 26 14.30 -4.71 -5.31
N LEU A 27 13.83 -4.16 -6.44
CA LEU A 27 14.68 -3.90 -7.60
C LEU A 27 15.79 -2.88 -7.29
N ASN A 28 15.48 -1.85 -6.52
CA ASN A 28 16.44 -0.82 -6.11
C ASN A 28 17.58 -1.39 -5.24
N LEU A 29 17.34 -2.47 -4.50
CA LEU A 29 18.38 -3.13 -3.68
C LEU A 29 19.55 -3.67 -4.52
N PHE A 30 19.31 -3.97 -5.79
CA PHE A 30 20.32 -4.47 -6.72
C PHE A 30 21.02 -3.37 -7.53
N GLN A 31 20.71 -2.09 -7.28
CA GLN A 31 21.39 -0.98 -7.91
C GLN A 31 22.77 -0.74 -7.27
N PRO A 32 23.76 -0.21 -8.02
CA PRO A 32 25.07 0.12 -7.46
C PRO A 32 25.01 1.11 -6.29
N GLU A 33 24.06 2.05 -6.36
CA GLU A 33 23.78 3.04 -5.32
C GLU A 33 22.29 2.97 -4.96
N PRO A 34 21.90 2.09 -4.03
CA PRO A 34 20.49 1.91 -3.67
C PRO A 34 19.97 3.14 -2.93
N ALA A 35 18.90 3.75 -3.44
CA ALA A 35 18.22 4.85 -2.76
C ALA A 35 17.36 4.35 -1.59
N ILE A 36 17.20 5.16 -0.54
CA ILE A 36 16.34 4.81 0.61
C ILE A 36 14.84 5.07 0.36
N TRP A 37 14.53 6.00 -0.54
CA TRP A 37 13.16 6.46 -0.82
C TRP A 37 12.18 5.36 -1.24
N PRO A 38 12.57 4.38 -2.09
CA PRO A 38 11.69 3.26 -2.45
C PRO A 38 11.20 2.47 -1.24
N GLY A 39 12.09 2.19 -0.28
CA GLY A 39 11.75 1.47 0.94
C GLY A 39 10.82 2.26 1.85
N ILE A 40 11.05 3.56 2.00
CA ILE A 40 10.18 4.45 2.77
C ILE A 40 8.79 4.52 2.13
N LEU A 41 8.72 4.68 0.81
CA LEU A 41 7.45 4.72 0.08
C LEU A 41 6.66 3.41 0.24
N ALA A 42 7.34 2.27 0.10
CA ALA A 42 6.73 0.96 0.31
C ALA A 42 6.18 0.81 1.74
N ALA A 43 6.95 1.19 2.75
CA ALA A 43 6.53 1.13 4.15
C ALA A 43 5.30 2.02 4.43
N VAL A 44 5.29 3.25 3.90
CA VAL A 44 4.17 4.18 4.05
C VAL A 44 2.90 3.62 3.41
N LEU A 45 3.00 3.11 2.18
CA LEU A 45 1.84 2.57 1.47
C LEU A 45 1.28 1.32 2.16
N CYS A 46 2.13 0.41 2.64
CA CYS A 46 1.71 -0.74 3.45
C CYS A 46 1.02 -0.29 4.75
N GLY A 47 1.55 0.75 5.40
CA GLY A 47 0.96 1.34 6.60
C GLY A 47 -0.44 1.91 6.32
N ILE A 48 -0.61 2.66 5.22
CA ILE A 48 -1.90 3.20 4.79
C ILE A 48 -2.88 2.06 4.46
N GLU A 49 -2.44 1.04 3.72
CA GLU A 49 -3.28 -0.12 3.39
C GLU A 49 -3.79 -0.83 4.67
N TYR A 50 -2.90 -1.04 5.65
CA TYR A 50 -3.28 -1.62 6.94
C TYR A 50 -4.30 -0.75 7.69
N LEU A 51 -4.10 0.58 7.70
CA LEU A 51 -5.02 1.51 8.33
C LEU A 51 -6.38 1.54 7.63
N LEU A 52 -6.42 1.50 6.30
CA LEU A 52 -7.65 1.39 5.51
C LEU A 52 -8.40 0.10 5.81
N TRP A 53 -7.70 -1.03 5.87
CA TRP A 53 -8.30 -2.32 6.21
C TRP A 53 -8.88 -2.30 7.63
N ARG A 54 -8.14 -1.72 8.58
CA ARG A 54 -8.62 -1.55 9.96
C ARG A 54 -9.84 -0.62 10.01
N ALA A 55 -9.85 0.46 9.25
CA ALA A 55 -10.97 1.40 9.19
C ALA A 55 -12.22 0.76 8.58
N LYS A 56 -12.10 0.09 7.42
CA LYS A 56 -13.17 -0.70 6.79
C LYS A 56 -13.81 -1.68 7.77
N ARG A 57 -12.98 -2.44 8.51
CA ARG A 57 -13.49 -3.41 9.49
C ARG A 57 -14.23 -2.79 10.67
N LYS A 58 -13.88 -1.57 11.09
CA LYS A 58 -14.64 -0.85 12.13
C LYS A 58 -15.94 -0.29 11.59
N ASP A 59 -15.93 0.09 10.31
CA ASP A 59 -17.00 0.83 9.66
C ASP A 59 -18.14 -0.04 9.10
N LEU A 60 -17.83 -1.29 8.75
CA LEU A 60 -18.77 -2.29 8.24
C LEU A 60 -19.24 -3.28 9.31
N ARG A 61 -18.80 -3.10 10.57
CA ARG A 61 -19.23 -3.89 11.72
C ARG A 61 -20.43 -3.24 12.38
#